data_AF-A0A6L3X750-F1
#
_entry.id   AF-A0A6L3X750-F1
#
_cell.length_a   1.000
_cell.length_b   1.000
_cell.length_c   1.000
_cell.angle_alpha   90.00
_cell.angle_beta   90.00
_cell.angle_gamma   90.00
#
_symmetry.space_group_name_H-M   'P 1'
#
loop_
_entity.id
_entity.type
_entity.pdbx_description
1 polymer ?
#
loop_
_entity_poly.entity_id
_entity_poly.type
_entity_poly.pdbx_seq_one_letter_code
_entity_poly.pdbx_strand_id
1 'polypeptide(L)'
;ANIPVSLRVGITSGIGLFIGMMGLKNAGVIVANPETLVSIGNLTSHSVLLGVLGFFIIAILASRNIHAAVLVSIVVTTLLGWMLGDVQFHGIVSAPPSVSTVIGHVDLAGSFNLGLAGVIFSFMLVNLFDSSGTLIGVTDKAGLADEKGKFPRMKQALFVDSVSSVAGSFIGTSSVTAYIESSSGVSVGGRTGLTAVVVGLLFLLVIFLSPLAGMVPPYAAAGALIYVG
;
A
#
# COMPACT_ATOMS: atom_id res chain seq x y z
N ALA A 1 13.29 -16.92 -17.58
CA ALA A 1 14.08 -17.12 -16.35
C ALA A 1 13.11 -17.48 -15.24
N ASN A 2 13.26 -18.63 -14.60
CA ASN A 2 12.37 -19.05 -13.52
C ASN A 2 12.92 -18.49 -12.21
N ILE A 3 12.22 -17.52 -11.61
CA ILE A 3 12.52 -17.10 -10.24
C ILE A 3 12.24 -18.30 -9.32
N PRO A 4 13.21 -18.72 -8.49
CA PRO A 4 13.01 -19.81 -7.54
C PRO A 4 11.78 -19.60 -6.67
N VAL A 5 11.00 -20.66 -6.46
CA VAL A 5 9.77 -20.60 -5.64
C VAL A 5 10.06 -20.09 -4.24
N SER A 6 11.20 -20.47 -3.65
CA SER A 6 11.64 -19.99 -2.33
C SER A 6 11.81 -18.47 -2.28
N LEU A 7 12.35 -17.85 -3.33
CA LEU A 7 12.48 -16.40 -3.42
C LEU A 7 11.10 -15.73 -3.55
N ARG A 8 10.21 -16.30 -4.36
CA ARG A 8 8.85 -15.79 -4.56
C ARG A 8 8.04 -15.78 -3.25
N VAL A 9 8.05 -16.89 -2.53
CA VAL A 9 7.35 -17.01 -1.23
C VAL A 9 8.01 -16.11 -0.18
N GLY A 10 9.35 -16.03 -0.18
CA GLY A 10 10.08 -15.15 0.72
C GLY A 10 9.77 -13.67 0.51
N ILE A 11 9.73 -13.19 -0.73
CA ILE A 11 9.41 -11.80 -1.08
C ILE A 11 7.99 -11.45 -0.64
N THR A 12 7.00 -12.27 -1.04
CA THR A 12 5.58 -12.03 -0.70
C THR A 12 5.34 -12.05 0.82
N SER A 13 5.94 -13.01 1.53
CA SER A 13 5.85 -13.09 3.00
C SER A 13 6.54 -11.91 3.68
N GLY A 14 7.71 -11.50 3.17
CA GLY A 14 8.46 -10.36 3.70
C GLY A 14 7.72 -9.03 3.54
N ILE A 15 7.08 -8.80 2.38
CA ILE A 15 6.25 -7.62 2.13
C ILE A 15 5.05 -7.62 3.07
N GLY A 16 4.35 -8.75 3.25
CA GLY A 16 3.23 -8.86 4.18
C GLY A 16 3.64 -8.52 5.62
N LEU A 17 4.70 -9.15 6.13
CA LEU A 17 5.24 -8.85 7.46
C LEU A 17 5.65 -7.38 7.61
N PHE A 18 6.22 -6.77 6.57
CA PHE A 18 6.58 -5.36 6.59
C PHE A 18 5.35 -4.44 6.64
N ILE A 19 4.31 -4.73 5.85
CA ILE A 19 3.04 -4.00 5.84
C ILE A 19 2.35 -4.14 7.22
N GLY A 20 2.31 -5.35 7.77
CA GLY A 20 1.76 -5.61 9.10
C GLY A 20 2.50 -4.83 10.19
N MET A 21 3.83 -4.81 10.15
CA MET A 21 4.67 -4.01 11.06
C MET A 21 4.40 -2.51 10.91
N MET A 22 4.25 -2.01 9.68
CA MET A 22 3.88 -0.61 9.42
C MET A 22 2.49 -0.29 9.98
N GLY A 23 1.54 -1.22 9.92
CA GLY A 23 0.25 -1.13 10.59
C GLY A 23 0.38 -0.98 12.11
N LEU A 24 1.15 -1.86 12.76
CA LEU A 24 1.40 -1.79 14.21
C LEU A 24 2.10 -0.48 14.62
N LYS A 25 3.01 0.03 13.79
CA LYS A 25 3.66 1.33 13.99
C LYS A 25 2.67 2.49 13.85
N ASN A 26 1.81 2.47 12.83
CA ASN A 26 0.81 3.52 12.58
C ASN A 26 -0.29 3.55 13.65
N ALA A 27 -0.62 2.39 14.23
CA ALA A 27 -1.51 2.32 15.40
C ALA A 27 -0.84 2.84 16.69
N GLY A 28 0.49 2.94 16.73
CA GLY A 28 1.25 3.27 17.94
C GLY A 28 1.47 2.09 18.89
N VAL A 29 1.16 0.86 18.47
CA VAL A 29 1.45 -0.37 19.24
C VAL A 29 2.96 -0.57 19.33
N ILE A 30 3.65 -0.31 18.22
CA ILE A 30 5.12 -0.34 18.12
C ILE A 30 5.64 1.08 17.94
N VAL A 31 6.65 1.44 18.71
CA VAL A 31 7.40 2.69 18.59
C VAL A 31 8.89 2.42 18.40
N ALA A 32 9.57 3.33 17.71
CA ALA A 32 11.01 3.21 17.50
C ALA A 32 11.75 3.38 18.83
N ASN A 33 12.65 2.45 19.13
CA ASN A 33 13.55 2.54 20.28
C ASN A 33 15.00 2.55 19.78
N PRO A 34 15.84 3.53 20.17
CA PRO A 34 17.24 3.59 19.75
C PRO A 34 18.07 2.36 20.09
N GLU A 35 17.70 1.61 21.14
CA GLU A 35 18.45 0.47 21.66
C GLU A 35 17.99 -0.87 21.08
N THR A 36 16.68 -1.04 20.88
CA THR A 36 16.08 -2.32 20.46
C THR A 36 15.44 -2.28 19.07
N LEU A 37 15.52 -1.13 18.37
CA LEU A 37 14.80 -0.78 17.13
C LEU A 37 13.27 -0.74 17.28
N VAL A 38 12.69 -1.57 18.15
CA VAL A 38 11.24 -1.74 18.39
C VAL A 38 10.99 -1.78 19.90
N SER A 39 10.04 -0.97 20.37
CA SER A 39 9.49 -1.02 21.73
C SER A 39 7.97 -0.98 21.69
N ILE A 40 7.34 -1.45 22.76
CA ILE A 40 5.90 -1.32 22.95
C ILE A 40 5.58 0.15 23.24
N GLY A 41 4.62 0.71 22.50
CA GLY A 41 4.12 2.07 22.71
C GLY A 41 3.17 2.18 23.89
N ASN A 42 2.57 3.36 24.07
CA ASN A 42 1.59 3.56 25.13
C ASN A 42 0.25 2.90 24.75
N LEU A 43 0.00 1.70 25.26
CA LEU A 43 -1.22 0.91 24.98
C LEU A 43 -2.52 1.59 25.44
N THR A 44 -2.45 2.50 26.40
CA THR A 44 -3.59 3.28 26.89
C THR A 44 -3.85 4.56 26.10
N SER A 45 -3.06 4.86 25.07
CA SER A 45 -3.29 6.02 24.21
C SER A 45 -4.51 5.83 23.30
N HIS A 46 -5.21 6.93 23.01
CA HIS A 46 -6.38 6.94 22.12
C HIS A 46 -6.05 6.35 20.74
N SER A 47 -4.88 6.67 20.18
CA SER A 47 -4.43 6.14 18.88
C SER A 47 -4.33 4.62 18.83
N VAL A 48 -3.78 3.99 19.89
CA VAL A 48 -3.65 2.53 19.97
C VAL A 48 -5.02 1.89 20.11
N LEU A 49 -5.87 2.43 20.99
CA LEU A 49 -7.23 1.93 21.21
C LEU A 49 -8.06 1.98 19.93
N LEU A 50 -8.02 3.09 19.20
CA LEU A 50 -8.73 3.25 17.92
C LEU A 50 -8.16 2.37 16.82
N GLY A 51 -6.83 2.22 16.74
CA GLY A 51 -6.18 1.33 15.77
C GLY A 51 -6.52 -0.14 15.99
N VAL A 52 -6.47 -0.59 17.25
CA VAL A 52 -6.86 -1.96 17.65
C VAL A 52 -8.36 -2.18 17.41
N LEU A 53 -9.21 -1.21 17.76
CA LEU A 53 -10.63 -1.25 17.48
C LEU A 53 -10.90 -1.36 15.96
N GLY A 54 -10.18 -0.61 15.13
CA GLY A 54 -10.26 -0.72 13.67
C GLY A 54 -9.93 -2.12 13.17
N PHE A 55 -8.84 -2.72 13.66
CA PHE A 55 -8.51 -4.11 13.33
C PHE A 55 -9.63 -5.10 13.68
N PHE A 56 -10.21 -4.99 14.88
CA PHE A 56 -11.31 -5.86 15.29
C PHE A 56 -12.59 -5.65 14.47
N ILE A 57 -12.92 -4.40 14.10
CA ILE A 57 -14.05 -4.13 13.19
C ILE A 57 -13.82 -4.86 11.87
N ILE A 58 -12.62 -4.77 11.28
CA ILE A 58 -12.29 -5.45 10.03
C ILE A 58 -12.43 -6.95 10.20
N ALA A 59 -11.84 -7.54 11.23
CA ALA A 59 -11.89 -8.98 11.49
C ALA A 59 -13.33 -9.49 11.64
N ILE A 60 -14.18 -8.77 12.39
CA ILE A 60 -15.59 -9.13 12.61
C ILE A 60 -16.39 -9.02 11.30
N LEU A 61 -16.28 -7.92 10.56
CA LEU A 61 -17.03 -7.74 9.31
C LEU A 61 -16.54 -8.70 8.22
N ALA A 62 -15.23 -8.94 8.15
CA ALA A 62 -14.64 -9.91 7.22
C ALA A 62 -15.09 -11.34 7.53
N SER A 63 -15.18 -11.73 8.81
CA SER A 63 -15.72 -13.04 9.22
C SER A 63 -17.19 -13.24 8.78
N ARG A 64 -17.93 -12.14 8.58
CA ARG A 64 -19.30 -12.14 8.07
C ARG A 64 -19.38 -11.99 6.54
N ASN A 65 -18.26 -12.10 5.82
CA ASN A 65 -18.17 -11.92 4.37
C ASN A 65 -18.66 -10.54 3.87
N ILE A 66 -18.50 -9.49 4.69
CA ILE A 66 -18.83 -8.12 4.29
C ILE A 66 -17.61 -7.51 3.57
N HIS A 67 -17.74 -7.37 2.25
CA HIS A 67 -16.71 -6.85 1.36
C HIS A 67 -16.23 -5.42 1.70
N ALA A 68 -17.07 -4.63 2.37
CA ALA A 68 -16.76 -3.25 2.75
C ALA A 68 -16.06 -3.11 4.13
N ALA A 69 -15.60 -4.21 4.75
CA ALA A 69 -15.04 -4.23 6.11
C ALA A 69 -13.95 -3.16 6.34
N VAL A 70 -12.99 -3.06 5.43
CA VAL A 70 -11.88 -2.11 5.50
C VAL A 70 -12.39 -0.66 5.46
N LEU A 71 -13.28 -0.35 4.51
CA LEU A 71 -13.84 0.99 4.34
C LEU A 71 -14.66 1.40 5.58
N VAL A 72 -15.52 0.51 6.07
CA VAL A 72 -16.35 0.76 7.26
C VAL A 72 -15.47 1.02 8.48
N SER A 73 -14.41 0.25 8.67
CA SER A 73 -13.47 0.47 9.77
C SER A 73 -12.81 1.84 9.70
N ILE A 74 -12.30 2.24 8.53
CA ILE A 74 -11.65 3.55 8.35
C ILE A 74 -12.65 4.67 8.67
N VAL A 75 -13.89 4.58 8.18
CA VAL A 75 -14.92 5.60 8.43
C VAL A 75 -15.28 5.67 9.92
N VAL A 76 -15.53 4.53 10.56
CA VAL A 76 -15.90 4.48 11.99
C VAL A 76 -14.77 5.00 12.88
N THR A 77 -13.53 4.56 12.64
CA THR A 77 -12.37 5.01 13.45
C THR A 77 -12.05 6.48 13.21
N THR A 78 -12.20 6.99 11.98
CA THR A 78 -12.03 8.42 11.67
C THR A 78 -13.11 9.27 12.33
N LEU A 79 -14.38 8.82 12.34
CA LEU A 79 -15.47 9.52 13.04
C LEU A 79 -15.27 9.55 14.56
N LEU A 80 -14.80 8.45 15.15
CA LEU A 80 -14.44 8.42 16.57
C LEU A 80 -13.27 9.36 16.88
N GLY A 81 -12.24 9.38 16.03
CA GLY A 81 -11.13 10.34 16.12
C GLY A 81 -11.60 11.80 16.00
N TRP A 82 -12.58 12.06 15.15
CA TRP A 82 -13.22 13.38 15.04
C TRP A 82 -13.99 13.77 16.31
N MET A 83 -14.75 12.84 16.90
CA MET A 83 -15.46 13.07 18.17
C MET A 83 -14.52 13.32 19.36
N LEU A 84 -13.33 12.70 19.35
CA LEU A 84 -12.29 12.90 20.36
C LEU A 84 -11.51 14.20 20.16
N GLY A 85 -11.69 14.89 19.03
CA GLY A 85 -11.00 16.14 18.69
C GLY A 85 -9.65 15.96 17.98
N ASP A 86 -9.24 14.72 17.70
CA ASP A 86 -7.96 14.39 17.05
C ASP A 86 -7.98 14.67 15.54
N VAL A 87 -9.16 14.63 14.92
CA VAL A 87 -9.34 14.89 13.48
C VAL A 87 -9.99 16.26 13.30
N GLN A 88 -9.39 17.10 12.45
CA GLN A 88 -9.95 18.41 12.09
C GLN A 88 -10.59 18.33 10.71
N PHE A 89 -11.80 18.88 10.56
CA PHE A 89 -12.52 18.88 9.29
C PHE A 89 -12.05 20.03 8.41
N HIS A 90 -11.40 19.70 7.29
CA HIS A 90 -10.81 20.68 6.38
C HIS A 90 -11.64 20.90 5.10
N GLY A 91 -12.87 20.37 5.04
CA GLY A 91 -13.77 20.47 3.89
C GLY A 91 -14.00 19.13 3.18
N ILE A 92 -14.82 19.15 2.13
CA ILE A 92 -15.17 17.94 1.34
C ILE A 92 -14.46 17.94 -0.02
N VAL A 93 -14.44 19.08 -0.70
CA VAL A 93 -13.87 19.22 -2.04
C VAL A 93 -12.85 20.34 -2.05
N SER A 94 -11.68 20.08 -2.64
CA SER A 94 -10.69 21.10 -2.96
C SER A 94 -10.19 20.96 -4.39
N ALA A 95 -9.65 22.04 -4.95
CA ALA A 95 -8.88 21.93 -6.17
C ALA A 95 -7.68 20.99 -5.95
N PRO A 96 -7.31 20.15 -6.93
CA PRO A 96 -6.10 19.34 -6.87
C PRO A 96 -4.88 20.21 -6.51
N PRO A 97 -3.98 19.74 -5.63
CA PRO A 97 -2.70 20.41 -5.40
C PRO A 97 -1.95 20.63 -6.71
N SER A 98 -1.20 21.72 -6.82
CA SER A 98 -0.43 22.00 -8.02
C SER A 98 0.66 20.94 -8.21
N VAL A 99 0.68 20.32 -9.39
CA VAL A 99 1.67 19.31 -9.77
C VAL A 99 2.97 19.94 -10.31
N SER A 100 2.99 21.26 -10.50
CA SER A 100 4.11 22.00 -11.11
C SER A 100 5.40 21.97 -10.28
N THR A 101 5.30 21.77 -8.96
CA THR A 101 6.45 21.71 -8.06
C THR A 101 7.07 20.32 -7.98
N VAL A 102 6.42 19.31 -8.57
CA VAL A 102 6.75 17.89 -8.36
C VAL A 102 7.11 17.22 -9.69
N ILE A 103 6.41 17.58 -10.79
CA ILE A 103 6.71 17.07 -12.14
C ILE A 103 8.07 17.60 -12.61
N GLY A 104 8.93 16.70 -13.08
CA GLY A 104 10.21 17.04 -13.70
C GLY A 104 11.30 17.54 -12.73
N HIS A 105 10.99 17.66 -11.44
CA HIS A 105 11.95 18.02 -10.39
C HIS A 105 12.71 16.79 -9.87
N VAL A 106 13.11 15.91 -10.79
CA VAL A 106 13.89 14.71 -10.48
C VAL A 106 15.36 15.11 -10.42
N ASP A 107 16.04 14.77 -9.32
CA ASP A 107 17.48 15.01 -9.18
C ASP A 107 18.30 13.96 -9.95
N LEU A 108 18.34 14.10 -11.28
CA LEU A 108 19.16 13.25 -12.13
C LEU A 108 20.66 13.47 -11.87
N ALA A 109 21.08 14.71 -11.59
CA ALA A 109 22.48 15.02 -11.36
C ALA A 109 23.01 14.32 -10.10
N GLY A 110 22.24 14.35 -9.00
CA GLY A 110 22.53 13.61 -7.78
C GLY A 110 22.52 12.10 -7.97
N SER A 111 21.66 11.58 -8.86
CA SER A 111 21.58 10.13 -9.13
C SER A 111 22.85 9.52 -9.72
N PHE A 112 23.69 10.31 -10.42
CA PHE A 112 24.98 9.86 -10.95
C PHE A 112 26.11 9.84 -9.92
N ASN A 113 25.84 10.26 -8.67
CA ASN A 113 26.84 10.19 -7.61
C ASN A 113 27.17 8.72 -7.30
N LEU A 114 28.45 8.36 -7.44
CA LEU A 114 28.97 7.02 -7.15
C LEU A 114 28.66 6.54 -5.72
N GLY A 115 28.51 7.47 -4.76
CA GLY A 115 28.09 7.14 -3.39
C GLY A 115 26.65 6.65 -3.27
N LEU A 116 25.78 7.02 -4.22
CA LEU A 116 24.39 6.56 -4.27
C LEU A 116 24.21 5.33 -5.18
N ALA A 117 25.19 5.00 -6.03
CA ALA A 117 25.09 3.88 -6.97
C ALA A 117 24.75 2.55 -6.28
N GLY A 118 25.35 2.27 -5.11
CA GLY A 118 25.05 1.07 -4.33
C GLY A 118 23.61 1.04 -3.80
N VAL A 119 23.11 2.19 -3.33
CA VAL A 119 21.73 2.35 -2.85
C VAL A 119 20.74 2.20 -4.00
N ILE A 120 20.97 2.88 -5.12
CA ILE A 120 20.15 2.79 -6.34
C ILE A 120 20.10 1.35 -6.85
N PHE A 121 21.24 0.67 -6.93
CA PHE A 121 21.31 -0.72 -7.39
C PHE A 121 20.56 -1.67 -6.44
N SER A 122 20.70 -1.49 -5.12
CA SER A 122 19.96 -2.26 -4.13
C SER A 122 18.45 -2.06 -4.26
N PHE A 123 17.98 -0.81 -4.31
CA PHE A 123 16.56 -0.50 -4.49
C PHE A 123 16.02 -1.00 -5.84
N MET A 124 16.82 -0.96 -6.90
CA MET A 124 16.45 -1.52 -8.21
C MET A 124 16.20 -3.03 -8.10
N LEU A 125 17.08 -3.78 -7.43
CA LEU A 125 16.90 -5.22 -7.23
C LEU A 125 15.69 -5.51 -6.35
N VAL A 126 15.50 -4.75 -5.26
CA VAL A 126 14.32 -4.88 -4.38
C VAL A 126 13.04 -4.62 -5.18
N ASN A 127 12.98 -3.55 -5.97
CA ASN A 127 11.80 -3.20 -6.78
C ASN A 127 11.53 -4.24 -7.89
N LEU A 128 12.57 -4.78 -8.53
CA LEU A 128 12.43 -5.85 -9.51
C LEU A 128 11.81 -7.11 -8.90
N PHE A 129 12.27 -7.47 -7.70
CA PHE A 129 11.77 -8.64 -6.98
C PHE A 129 10.38 -8.43 -6.41
N ASP A 130 10.08 -7.24 -5.88
CA ASP A 130 8.74 -6.86 -5.41
C ASP A 130 7.73 -6.92 -6.57
N SER A 131 7.99 -6.19 -7.66
CA SER A 131 7.13 -6.20 -8.86
C SER A 131 6.85 -7.62 -9.36
N SER A 132 7.90 -8.44 -9.50
CA SER A 132 7.71 -9.81 -9.94
C SER A 132 6.99 -10.68 -8.90
N GLY A 133 7.31 -10.52 -7.62
CA GLY A 133 6.69 -11.28 -6.53
C GLY A 133 5.20 -10.97 -6.41
N THR A 134 4.86 -9.69 -6.49
CA THR A 134 3.50 -9.18 -6.40
C THR A 134 2.66 -9.55 -7.62
N LEU A 135 3.19 -9.40 -8.84
CA LEU A 135 2.50 -9.86 -10.05
C LEU A 135 2.21 -11.36 -10.00
N ILE A 136 3.17 -12.17 -9.55
CA ILE A 136 2.93 -13.62 -9.41
C ILE A 136 1.91 -13.90 -8.31
N GLY A 137 2.02 -13.26 -7.14
CA GLY A 137 1.08 -13.48 -6.03
C GLY A 137 -0.36 -13.12 -6.38
N VAL A 138 -0.57 -12.00 -7.06
CA VAL A 138 -1.91 -11.56 -7.49
C VAL A 138 -2.45 -12.46 -8.62
N THR A 139 -1.61 -12.86 -9.59
CA THR A 139 -2.04 -13.72 -10.70
C THR A 139 -2.30 -15.16 -10.28
N ASP A 140 -1.56 -15.68 -9.31
CA ASP A 140 -1.82 -16.96 -8.66
C ASP A 140 -3.18 -16.93 -7.95
N LYS A 141 -3.44 -15.89 -7.16
CA LYS A 141 -4.75 -15.71 -6.51
C LYS A 141 -5.90 -15.52 -7.50
N ALA A 142 -5.62 -14.98 -8.69
CA ALA A 142 -6.60 -14.82 -9.77
C ALA A 142 -6.87 -16.13 -10.54
N GLY A 143 -6.09 -17.18 -10.33
CA GLY A 143 -6.14 -18.41 -11.12
C GLY A 143 -5.60 -18.24 -12.54
N LEU A 144 -4.71 -17.26 -12.75
CA LEU A 144 -4.08 -16.94 -14.04
C LEU A 144 -2.65 -17.45 -14.16
N ALA A 145 -2.01 -17.80 -13.05
CA ALA A 145 -0.68 -18.41 -13.02
C ALA A 145 -0.76 -19.94 -13.12
N ASP A 146 0.19 -20.55 -13.83
CA ASP A 146 0.39 -21.99 -13.83
C ASP A 146 1.17 -22.46 -12.58
N GLU A 147 1.26 -23.78 -12.36
CA GLU A 147 2.05 -24.38 -11.25
C GLU A 147 3.53 -23.97 -11.26
N LYS A 148 4.04 -23.48 -12.40
CA LYS A 148 5.41 -22.99 -12.55
C LYS A 148 5.52 -21.48 -12.27
N GLY A 149 4.41 -20.81 -11.98
CA GLY A 149 4.29 -19.37 -11.74
C GLY A 149 4.44 -18.50 -12.99
N LYS A 150 4.20 -19.05 -14.18
CA LYS A 150 4.07 -18.28 -15.41
C LYS A 150 2.61 -17.95 -15.62
N PHE A 151 2.37 -16.72 -16.05
CA PHE A 151 1.05 -16.25 -16.44
C PHE A 151 1.10 -15.63 -17.85
N PRO A 152 -0.04 -15.54 -18.56
CA PRO A 152 -0.10 -14.97 -19.89
C PRO A 152 0.50 -13.56 -19.91
N ARG A 153 1.36 -13.28 -20.90
CA ARG A 153 1.94 -11.95 -21.13
C ARG A 153 2.78 -11.39 -19.96
N MET A 154 3.45 -12.26 -19.19
CA MET A 154 4.34 -11.87 -18.09
C MET A 154 5.39 -10.81 -18.49
N LYS A 155 6.02 -10.94 -19.67
CA LYS A 155 7.00 -9.95 -20.15
C LYS A 155 6.36 -8.57 -20.35
N GLN A 156 5.17 -8.52 -20.92
CA GLN A 156 4.43 -7.28 -21.12
C GLN A 156 3.98 -6.67 -19.79
N ALA A 157 3.54 -7.49 -18.84
CA ALA A 157 3.16 -7.02 -17.50
C ALA A 157 4.35 -6.35 -16.78
N LEU A 158 5.51 -7.01 -16.77
CA LEU A 158 6.75 -6.46 -16.18
C LEU A 158 7.22 -5.19 -16.90
N PHE A 159 7.06 -5.13 -18.23
CA PHE A 159 7.40 -3.93 -18.99
C PHE A 159 6.49 -2.76 -18.65
N VAL A 160 5.17 -2.98 -18.56
CA VAL A 160 4.20 -1.94 -18.18
C VAL A 160 4.46 -1.45 -16.74
N ASP A 161 4.75 -2.37 -15.83
CA ASP A 161 5.14 -2.02 -14.45
C ASP A 161 6.38 -1.11 -14.43
N SER A 162 7.45 -1.50 -15.12
CA SER A 162 8.69 -0.71 -15.19
C SER A 162 8.47 0.68 -15.80
N VAL A 163 7.71 0.76 -16.91
CA VAL A 163 7.38 2.04 -17.54
C VAL A 163 6.54 2.91 -16.61
N SER A 164 5.59 2.32 -15.88
CA SER A 164 4.76 3.02 -14.91
C SER A 164 5.58 3.52 -13.72
N SER A 165 6.55 2.73 -13.24
CA SER A 165 7.48 3.14 -12.19
C SER A 165 8.29 4.37 -12.60
N VAL A 166 8.89 4.35 -13.80
CA VAL A 166 9.70 5.46 -14.33
C VAL A 166 8.83 6.71 -14.56
N ALA A 167 7.66 6.55 -15.18
CA ALA A 167 6.74 7.65 -15.40
C ALA A 167 6.22 8.26 -14.08
N GLY A 168 5.88 7.41 -13.10
CA GLY A 168 5.47 7.84 -11.77
C GLY A 168 6.58 8.63 -11.05
N SER A 169 7.80 8.10 -11.07
CA SER A 169 8.98 8.80 -10.52
C SER A 169 9.24 10.15 -11.19
N PHE A 170 9.01 10.24 -12.51
CA PHE A 170 9.16 11.51 -13.23
C PHE A 170 8.09 12.55 -12.88
N ILE A 171 6.86 12.10 -12.60
CA ILE A 171 5.74 12.92 -12.15
C ILE A 171 5.87 13.23 -10.64
N GLY A 172 6.90 12.68 -9.97
CA GLY A 172 7.36 12.94 -8.62
C GLY A 172 6.61 12.19 -7.51
N THR A 173 6.03 11.04 -7.85
CA THR A 173 5.68 9.99 -6.86
C THR A 173 6.84 8.99 -6.71
N SER A 174 6.81 8.12 -5.71
CA SER A 174 7.72 6.96 -5.64
C SER A 174 7.48 5.97 -6.79
N SER A 175 8.31 4.92 -6.88
CA SER A 175 8.11 3.83 -7.84
C SER A 175 6.69 3.27 -7.76
N VAL A 176 5.92 3.41 -8.84
CA VAL A 176 4.58 2.83 -8.96
C VAL A 176 4.73 1.36 -9.33
N THR A 177 4.06 0.47 -8.61
CA THR A 177 4.07 -0.97 -8.89
C THR A 177 2.68 -1.61 -8.67
N ALA A 178 2.54 -2.87 -9.05
CA ALA A 178 1.37 -3.67 -8.70
C ALA A 178 1.25 -3.84 -7.18
N TYR A 179 0.03 -3.74 -6.64
CA TYR A 179 -0.22 -3.87 -5.20
C TYR A 179 -0.56 -5.31 -4.81
N ILE A 180 0.13 -5.87 -3.80
CA ILE A 180 -0.12 -7.23 -3.32
C ILE A 180 -1.48 -7.35 -2.64
N GLU A 181 -1.95 -6.24 -2.06
CA GLU A 181 -3.27 -6.08 -1.46
C GLU A 181 -4.38 -6.29 -2.48
N SER A 182 -4.11 -6.12 -3.78
CA SER A 182 -5.05 -6.42 -4.87
C SER A 182 -5.48 -7.88 -4.89
N SER A 183 -4.70 -8.79 -4.28
CA SER A 183 -5.07 -10.19 -4.11
C SER A 183 -6.38 -10.37 -3.34
N SER A 184 -6.67 -9.48 -2.38
CA SER A 184 -7.94 -9.44 -1.65
C SER A 184 -9.12 -9.06 -2.57
N GLY A 185 -8.93 -8.06 -3.44
CA GLY A 185 -9.91 -7.66 -4.47
C GLY A 185 -10.15 -8.74 -5.51
N VAL A 186 -9.10 -9.46 -5.91
CA VAL A 186 -9.18 -10.62 -6.81
C VAL A 186 -9.95 -11.77 -6.18
N SER A 187 -9.78 -12.00 -4.87
CA SER A 187 -10.46 -13.08 -4.14
C SER A 187 -11.99 -12.91 -4.10
N VAL A 188 -12.47 -11.68 -4.16
CA VAL A 188 -13.90 -11.33 -4.17
C VAL A 188 -14.47 -11.11 -5.58
N GLY A 189 -13.68 -11.39 -6.63
CA GLY A 189 -14.14 -11.42 -8.02
C GLY A 189 -13.57 -10.33 -8.94
N GLY A 190 -12.71 -9.43 -8.43
CA GLY A 190 -12.04 -8.39 -9.22
C GLY A 190 -10.93 -8.92 -10.13
N ARG A 191 -11.26 -9.78 -11.09
CA ARG A 191 -10.28 -10.50 -11.94
C ARG A 191 -10.06 -9.88 -13.32
N THR A 192 -10.74 -8.76 -13.62
CA THR A 192 -10.71 -8.16 -14.97
C THR A 192 -9.88 -6.89 -14.99
N GLY A 193 -9.26 -6.59 -16.14
CA GLY A 193 -8.56 -5.31 -16.35
C GLY A 193 -9.51 -4.11 -16.27
N LEU A 194 -10.80 -4.29 -16.56
CA LEU A 194 -11.80 -3.23 -16.40
C LEU A 194 -11.92 -2.79 -14.93
N THR A 195 -11.81 -3.71 -13.98
CA THR A 195 -11.78 -3.40 -12.54
C THR A 195 -10.63 -2.45 -12.23
N ALA A 196 -9.42 -2.72 -12.75
CA ALA A 196 -8.26 -1.86 -12.54
C ALA A 196 -8.43 -0.47 -13.17
N VAL A 197 -9.01 -0.39 -14.38
CA VAL A 197 -9.29 0.89 -15.07
C VAL A 197 -10.31 1.73 -14.30
N VAL A 198 -11.41 1.10 -13.86
CA VAL A 198 -12.46 1.77 -13.08
C VAL A 198 -11.89 2.28 -11.75
N VAL A 199 -11.12 1.45 -11.03
CA VAL A 199 -10.46 1.86 -9.78
C VAL A 199 -9.50 3.02 -10.03
N GLY A 200 -8.69 2.98 -11.08
CA GLY A 200 -7.79 4.09 -11.45
C GLY A 200 -8.54 5.40 -11.76
N LEU A 201 -9.65 5.32 -12.49
CA LEU A 201 -10.49 6.49 -12.78
C LEU A 201 -11.14 7.05 -11.52
N LEU A 202 -11.63 6.17 -10.63
CA LEU A 202 -12.17 6.58 -9.33
C LEU A 202 -11.10 7.27 -8.47
N PHE A 203 -9.87 6.74 -8.42
CA PHE A 203 -8.76 7.38 -7.71
C PHE A 203 -8.38 8.75 -8.29
N LEU A 204 -8.49 8.93 -9.61
CA LEU A 204 -8.32 10.24 -10.25
C LEU A 204 -9.40 11.23 -9.79
N LEU A 205 -10.65 10.79 -9.68
CA LEU A 205 -11.74 11.61 -9.14
C LEU A 205 -11.57 11.91 -7.63
N VAL A 206 -10.97 10.98 -6.86
CA VAL A 206 -10.68 11.18 -5.43
C VAL A 206 -9.70 12.33 -5.17
N ILE A 207 -8.93 12.77 -6.17
CA ILE A 207 -8.05 13.95 -6.02
C ILE A 207 -8.87 15.19 -5.64
N PHE A 208 -10.10 15.34 -6.14
CA PHE A 208 -10.99 16.44 -5.74
C PHE A 208 -11.49 16.30 -4.30
N LEU A 209 -11.49 15.08 -3.76
CA LEU A 209 -11.86 14.73 -2.38
C LEU A 209 -10.62 14.66 -1.47
N SER A 210 -9.48 15.25 -1.88
CA SER A 210 -8.24 15.25 -1.09
C SER A 210 -8.39 15.75 0.35
N PRO A 211 -9.28 16.72 0.69
CA PRO A 211 -9.46 17.13 2.09
C PRO A 211 -10.02 16.01 2.95
N LEU A 212 -10.92 15.16 2.41
CA LEU A 212 -11.44 14.00 3.13
C LEU A 212 -10.39 12.92 3.31
N ALA A 213 -9.56 12.68 2.29
CA ALA A 213 -8.45 11.73 2.42
C ALA A 213 -7.43 12.20 3.47
N GLY A 214 -7.15 13.51 3.53
CA GLY A 214 -6.25 14.12 4.51
C GLY A 214 -6.80 14.13 5.95
N MET A 215 -8.10 13.94 6.14
CA MET A 215 -8.69 13.79 7.47
C MET A 215 -8.44 12.42 8.10
N VAL A 216 -8.15 11.40 7.30
CA VAL A 216 -8.01 10.03 7.81
C VAL A 216 -6.70 9.93 8.62
N PRO A 217 -6.77 9.69 9.94
CA PRO A 217 -5.58 9.60 10.75
C PRO A 217 -4.82 8.29 10.48
N PRO A 218 -3.50 8.24 10.70
CA PRO A 218 -2.70 7.04 10.43
C PRO A 218 -3.20 5.78 11.18
N TYR A 219 -3.70 5.94 12.41
CA TYR A 219 -4.24 4.83 13.20
C TYR A 219 -5.54 4.25 12.62
N ALA A 220 -6.32 5.01 11.85
CA ALA A 220 -7.55 4.52 11.21
C ALA A 220 -7.24 3.57 10.04
N ALA A 221 -6.14 3.84 9.32
CA ALA A 221 -5.64 2.96 8.26
C ALA A 221 -4.84 1.75 8.81
N ALA A 222 -4.33 1.83 10.03
CA ALA A 222 -3.48 0.80 10.63
C ALA A 222 -4.13 -0.58 10.68
N GLY A 223 -5.42 -0.67 11.05
CA GLY A 223 -6.14 -1.94 11.11
C GLY A 223 -6.20 -2.65 9.75
N ALA A 224 -6.27 -1.90 8.65
CA ALA A 224 -6.27 -2.46 7.30
C ALA A 224 -4.91 -3.06 6.94
N LEU A 225 -3.82 -2.37 7.29
CA LEU A 225 -2.46 -2.85 7.07
C LEU A 225 -2.17 -4.13 7.88
N ILE A 226 -2.65 -4.20 9.13
CA ILE A 226 -2.49 -5.40 9.98
C ILE A 226 -3.32 -6.58 9.46
N TYR A 227 -4.49 -6.33 8.88
CA TYR A 227 -5.34 -7.40 8.35
C TYR A 227 -4.84 -7.97 7.02
N VAL A 228 -4.24 -7.13 6.17
CA VAL A 228 -3.78 -7.53 4.84
C VAL A 228 -2.34 -8.06 4.85
N GLY A 229 -1.47 -7.52 5.72
CA GLY A 229 -0.09 -7.97 5.89
C GLY A 229 0.02 -9.29 6.62
#